data_AF-A0A4Q3X095-F1
#
_entry.id   AF-A0A4Q3X095-F1
#
_cell.length_a   1.000
_cell.length_b   1.000
_cell.length_c   1.000
_cell.angle_alpha   90.00
_cell.angle_beta   90.00
_cell.angle_gamma   90.00
#
_symmetry.space_group_name_H-M   'P 1'
#
loop_
_entity.id
_entity.type
_entity.pdbx_description
1 polymer ?
#
loop_
_entity_poly.entity_id
_entity_poly.type
_entity_poly.pdbx_seq_one_letter_code
_entity_poly.pdbx_strand_id
1 'polypeptide(L)'
;MQSQTKLRFSIAFLIAMLVTAACLNVTFESGSRYIGYSQLFTEKALKRTGEAIDAYRRQNGKLPSSLKEIEAVLTSHVMVQEGGVVWDIWRHPLKYTRHGDDYNLVSYGQDGKPGGVGLDFDLALRQPRTPESWPTFSQVILAPVNQRMVLMTILSGLMTFGLTFWLVRPGDLSTERIISLVVKMLVMLVATVIAAITITGLHVPSGH
;
A
#
# COMPACT_ATOMS: atom_id res chain seq x y z
N MET A 1 42.30 -17.00 -13.08
CA MET A 1 41.36 -17.35 -11.99
C MET A 1 40.63 -16.15 -11.39
N GLN A 2 41.32 -15.06 -11.03
CA GLN A 2 40.70 -13.89 -10.37
C GLN A 2 39.62 -13.16 -11.20
N SER A 3 39.80 -13.04 -12.53
CA SER A 3 38.82 -12.42 -13.43
C SER A 3 37.48 -13.19 -13.48
N GLN A 4 37.56 -14.53 -13.53
CA GLN A 4 36.37 -15.40 -13.57
C GLN A 4 35.56 -15.33 -12.27
N THR A 5 36.21 -15.23 -11.11
CA THR A 5 35.52 -15.05 -9.82
C THR A 5 34.82 -13.68 -9.74
N LYS A 6 35.47 -12.60 -10.22
CA LYS A 6 34.85 -11.27 -10.27
C LYS A 6 33.61 -11.28 -11.17
N LEU A 7 33.69 -11.90 -12.34
CA LEU A 7 32.56 -12.01 -13.27
C LEU A 7 31.38 -12.79 -12.67
N ARG A 8 31.64 -13.91 -12.00
CA ARG A 8 30.62 -14.69 -11.29
C ARG A 8 29.92 -13.88 -10.21
N PHE A 9 30.69 -13.14 -9.42
CA PHE A 9 30.15 -12.25 -8.40
C PHE A 9 29.24 -11.18 -9.01
N SER A 10 29.69 -10.51 -10.08
CA SER A 10 28.91 -9.51 -10.79
C SER A 10 27.60 -10.08 -11.34
N ILE A 11 27.64 -11.27 -11.96
CA ILE A 11 26.42 -11.94 -12.46
C ILE A 11 25.47 -12.25 -11.30
N ALA A 12 25.97 -12.86 -10.22
CA ALA A 12 25.16 -13.19 -9.05
C ALA A 12 24.51 -11.95 -8.42
N PHE A 13 25.26 -10.85 -8.33
CA PHE A 13 24.78 -9.58 -7.79
C PHE A 13 23.68 -8.97 -8.66
N LEU A 14 23.89 -8.92 -9.99
CA LEU A 14 22.88 -8.40 -10.92
C LEU A 14 21.57 -9.19 -10.85
N ILE A 15 21.66 -10.52 -10.82
CA ILE A 15 20.48 -11.38 -10.76
C ILE A 15 19.77 -11.23 -9.42
N ALA A 16 20.51 -11.18 -8.32
CA ALA A 16 19.94 -10.93 -6.99
C ALA A 16 19.19 -9.60 -6.94
N MET A 17 19.75 -8.53 -7.53
CA MET A 17 19.07 -7.24 -7.62
C MET A 17 17.78 -7.32 -8.45
N LEU A 18 17.80 -8.01 -9.61
CA LEU A 18 16.61 -8.17 -10.45
C LEU A 18 15.49 -8.93 -9.73
N VAL A 19 15.83 -10.03 -9.06
CA VAL A 19 14.87 -10.80 -8.26
C VAL A 19 14.34 -9.98 -7.09
N THR A 20 15.22 -9.26 -6.38
CA THR A 20 14.80 -8.38 -5.27
C THR A 20 13.84 -7.30 -5.77
N ALA A 21 14.13 -6.66 -6.90
CA ALA A 21 13.26 -5.65 -7.49
C ALA A 21 11.89 -6.23 -7.90
N ALA A 22 11.86 -7.44 -8.46
CA ALA A 22 10.62 -8.13 -8.81
C ALA A 22 9.77 -8.43 -7.56
N CYS A 23 10.36 -9.02 -6.52
CA CYS A 23 9.68 -9.29 -5.26
C CYS A 23 9.22 -8.01 -4.55
N LEU A 24 10.00 -6.94 -4.65
CA LEU A 24 9.65 -5.63 -4.07
C LEU A 24 8.46 -4.99 -4.79
N ASN A 25 8.37 -5.16 -6.12
CA ASN A 25 7.21 -4.73 -6.89
C ASN A 25 5.92 -5.47 -6.46
N VAL A 26 6.00 -6.81 -6.32
CA VAL A 26 4.89 -7.62 -5.81
C VAL A 26 4.48 -7.18 -4.39
N THR A 27 5.46 -6.91 -3.53
CA THR A 27 5.24 -6.39 -2.17
C THR A 27 4.58 -5.01 -2.20
N PHE A 28 5.03 -4.13 -3.10
CA PHE A 28 4.45 -2.79 -3.26
C PHE A 28 2.99 -2.87 -3.70
N GLU A 29 2.68 -3.68 -4.71
CA GLU A 29 1.31 -3.80 -5.23
C GLU A 29 0.36 -4.40 -4.19
N SER A 30 0.80 -5.47 -3.51
CA SER A 30 0.01 -6.13 -2.46
C SER A 30 -0.16 -5.23 -1.23
N GLY A 31 0.94 -4.62 -0.78
CA GLY A 31 0.96 -3.74 0.38
C GLY A 31 0.16 -2.46 0.15
N SER A 32 0.23 -1.87 -1.04
CA SER A 32 -0.55 -0.69 -1.42
C SER A 32 -2.05 -0.96 -1.35
N ARG A 33 -2.51 -2.11 -1.88
CA ARG A 33 -3.91 -2.54 -1.76
C ARG A 33 -4.34 -2.66 -0.30
N TYR A 34 -3.52 -3.29 0.54
CA TYR A 34 -3.84 -3.51 1.94
C TYR A 34 -3.94 -2.21 2.74
N ILE A 35 -2.93 -1.35 2.67
CA ILE A 35 -2.94 -0.09 3.44
C ILE A 35 -3.92 0.93 2.87
N GLY A 36 -4.23 0.85 1.56
CA GLY A 36 -5.25 1.66 0.90
C GLY A 36 -6.69 1.36 1.37
N TYR A 37 -6.94 0.24 2.08
CA TYR A 37 -8.24 -0.01 2.69
C TYR A 37 -8.63 1.06 3.70
N SER A 38 -7.68 1.65 4.41
CA SER A 38 -7.92 2.75 5.34
C SER A 38 -8.64 3.91 4.64
N GLN A 39 -8.12 4.38 3.50
CA GLN A 39 -8.78 5.42 2.70
C GLN A 39 -10.19 5.02 2.28
N LEU A 40 -10.40 3.75 1.91
CA LEU A 40 -11.72 3.25 1.48
C LEU A 40 -12.74 3.25 2.63
N PHE A 41 -12.31 2.98 3.86
CA PHE A 41 -13.17 3.12 5.03
C PHE A 41 -13.50 4.58 5.34
N THR A 42 -12.52 5.47 5.25
CA THR A 42 -12.73 6.92 5.44
C THR A 42 -13.68 7.50 4.40
N GLU A 43 -13.57 7.10 3.13
CA GLU A 43 -14.50 7.52 2.08
C GLU A 43 -15.93 7.06 2.35
N LYS A 44 -16.11 5.81 2.82
CA LYS A 44 -17.43 5.33 3.24
C LYS A 44 -17.98 6.14 4.40
N ALA A 45 -17.14 6.52 5.37
CA ALA A 45 -17.52 7.38 6.48
C ALA A 45 -17.93 8.78 6.00
N LEU A 46 -17.15 9.40 5.09
CA LEU A 46 -17.48 10.68 4.45
C LEU A 46 -18.84 10.60 3.75
N LYS A 47 -19.06 9.57 2.93
CA LYS A 47 -20.31 9.37 2.19
C LYS A 47 -21.52 9.24 3.12
N ARG A 48 -21.43 8.37 4.13
CA ARG A 48 -22.50 8.18 5.12
C ARG A 48 -22.80 9.45 5.90
N THR A 49 -21.76 10.21 6.24
CA THR A 49 -21.91 11.49 6.94
C THR A 49 -22.61 12.52 6.04
N GLY A 50 -22.23 12.59 4.77
CA GLY A 50 -22.91 13.43 3.77
C GLY A 50 -24.38 13.08 3.61
N GLU A 51 -24.71 11.78 3.51
CA GLU A 51 -26.09 11.29 3.44
C GLU A 51 -26.92 11.71 4.68
N ALA A 52 -26.31 11.68 5.87
CA ALA A 52 -26.94 12.13 7.11
C ALA A 52 -27.17 13.65 7.14
N ILE A 53 -26.20 14.45 6.65
CA ILE A 53 -26.33 15.90 6.50
C ILE A 53 -27.49 16.24 5.54
N ASP A 54 -27.57 15.54 4.41
CA ASP A 54 -28.61 15.76 3.41
C ASP A 54 -30.00 15.34 3.92
N ALA A 55 -30.08 14.25 4.70
CA ALA A 55 -31.30 13.85 5.38
C ALA A 55 -31.76 14.90 6.40
N TYR A 56 -30.84 15.43 7.21
CA TYR A 56 -31.13 16.50 8.15
C TYR A 56 -31.65 17.75 7.44
N ARG A 57 -31.01 18.15 6.33
CA ARG A 57 -31.45 19.30 5.51
C ARG A 57 -32.86 19.11 4.99
N ARG A 58 -33.20 17.92 4.49
CA ARG A 58 -34.56 17.61 4.00
C ARG A 58 -35.62 17.70 5.09
N GLN A 59 -35.28 17.32 6.32
CA GLN A 59 -36.22 17.35 7.46
C GLN A 59 -36.39 18.74 8.06
N ASN A 60 -35.30 19.51 8.16
CA ASN A 60 -35.27 20.78 8.90
C ASN A 60 -35.26 22.02 7.99
N GLY A 61 -35.14 21.85 6.67
CA GLY A 61 -35.02 22.92 5.69
C GLY A 61 -33.68 23.67 5.72
N LYS A 62 -32.74 23.28 6.58
CA LYS A 62 -31.43 23.94 6.77
C LYS A 62 -30.31 22.92 7.01
N LEU A 63 -29.08 23.28 6.66
CA LEU A 63 -27.90 22.49 7.01
C LEU A 63 -27.66 22.49 8.53
N PRO A 64 -27.15 21.38 9.10
CA PRO A 64 -26.80 21.34 10.51
C PRO A 64 -25.73 22.38 10.83
N SER A 65 -25.76 22.96 12.03
CA SER A 65 -24.71 23.91 12.46
C SER A 65 -23.38 23.21 12.76
N SER A 66 -23.47 21.95 13.18
CA SER A 66 -22.36 21.06 13.49
C SER A 66 -22.78 19.60 13.34
N LEU A 67 -21.82 18.68 13.21
CA LEU A 67 -22.11 17.24 13.11
C LEU A 67 -22.77 16.67 14.37
N LYS A 68 -22.71 17.38 15.50
CA LYS A 68 -23.39 16.98 16.74
C LYS A 68 -24.91 16.94 16.61
N GLU A 69 -25.50 17.77 15.75
CA GLU A 69 -26.95 17.79 15.52
C GLU A 69 -27.46 16.53 14.80
N ILE A 70 -26.56 15.75 14.21
CA ILE A 70 -26.85 14.50 13.50
C ILE A 70 -26.22 13.27 14.17
N GLU A 71 -25.68 13.41 15.38
CA GLU A 71 -24.99 12.35 16.13
C GLU A 71 -25.83 11.07 16.24
N ALA A 72 -27.12 11.20 16.56
CA ALA A 72 -28.04 10.05 16.72
C ALA A 72 -28.22 9.22 15.44
N VAL A 73 -28.05 9.82 14.27
CA VAL A 73 -28.15 9.11 12.97
C VAL A 73 -26.83 8.41 12.63
N LEU A 74 -25.70 8.98 13.06
CA LEU A 74 -24.35 8.55 12.69
C LEU A 74 -23.84 7.35 13.52
N THR A 75 -24.24 7.23 14.78
CA THR A 75 -23.75 6.21 15.74
C THR A 75 -23.97 4.76 15.30
N SER A 76 -24.85 4.51 14.33
CA SER A 76 -25.11 3.18 13.82
C SER A 76 -24.13 2.74 12.71
N HIS A 77 -23.40 3.66 12.08
CA HIS A 77 -22.67 3.38 10.84
C HIS A 77 -21.30 4.05 10.70
N VAL A 78 -20.90 4.93 11.60
CA VAL A 78 -19.62 5.65 11.56
C VAL A 78 -18.98 5.64 12.96
N MET A 79 -17.64 5.77 13.03
CA MET A 79 -16.98 5.98 14.32
C MET A 79 -17.31 7.36 14.84
N VAL A 80 -18.25 7.41 15.78
CA VAL A 80 -18.66 8.63 16.48
C VAL A 80 -18.22 8.51 17.93
N GLN A 81 -17.53 9.52 18.43
CA GLN A 81 -17.18 9.63 19.85
C GLN A 81 -18.19 10.53 20.57
N GLU A 82 -18.23 10.45 21.90
CA GLU A 82 -19.05 11.33 22.74
C GLU A 82 -18.89 12.81 22.33
N GLY A 83 -20.02 13.46 22.11
CA GLY A 83 -20.06 14.88 21.71
C GLY A 83 -20.18 15.09 20.20
N GLY A 84 -20.51 14.05 19.42
CA GLY A 84 -20.86 14.15 18.01
C GLY A 84 -19.69 14.35 17.06
N VAL A 85 -18.47 14.00 17.51
CA VAL A 85 -17.29 14.06 16.66
C VAL A 85 -17.26 12.81 15.80
N VAL A 86 -17.20 12.99 14.49
CA VAL A 86 -17.07 11.91 13.51
C VAL A 86 -15.60 11.73 13.17
N TRP A 87 -15.08 10.53 13.35
CA TRP A 87 -13.67 10.21 13.17
C TRP A 87 -13.47 9.46 11.85
N ASP A 88 -12.33 9.71 11.20
CA ASP A 88 -11.83 8.84 10.14
C ASP A 88 -11.15 7.59 10.71
N ILE A 89 -10.65 6.72 9.82
CA ILE A 89 -10.01 5.46 10.22
C ILE A 89 -8.70 5.65 11.00
N TRP A 90 -8.02 6.79 10.80
CA TRP A 90 -6.78 7.14 11.51
C TRP A 90 -7.03 7.90 12.80
N ARG A 91 -8.31 8.00 13.17
CA ARG A 91 -8.75 8.66 14.38
C ARG A 91 -8.50 10.17 14.37
N HIS A 92 -8.71 10.81 13.22
CA HIS A 92 -8.77 12.26 13.12
C HIS A 92 -10.23 12.72 12.91
N PRO A 93 -10.63 13.87 13.47
CA PRO A 93 -11.98 14.38 13.30
C PRO A 93 -12.21 14.87 11.87
N LEU A 94 -13.32 14.46 11.24
CA LEU A 94 -13.75 15.01 9.96
C LEU A 94 -13.99 16.51 10.06
N LYS A 95 -13.52 17.26 9.06
CA LYS A 95 -13.73 18.69 8.94
C LYS A 95 -15.00 18.98 8.16
N TYR A 96 -16.00 19.46 8.88
CA TYR A 96 -17.23 19.99 8.32
C TYR A 96 -17.13 21.51 8.25
N THR A 97 -17.39 22.10 7.08
CA THR A 97 -17.43 23.55 6.89
C THR A 97 -18.63 23.92 6.04
N ARG A 98 -19.40 24.92 6.48
CA ARG A 98 -20.60 25.39 5.78
C ARG A 98 -20.32 26.69 5.04
N HIS A 99 -20.80 26.78 3.81
CA HIS A 99 -20.74 27.97 2.96
C HIS A 99 -22.14 28.27 2.42
N GLY A 100 -22.91 29.08 3.18
CA GLY A 100 -24.32 29.34 2.86
C GLY A 100 -25.14 28.05 2.89
N ASP A 101 -25.74 27.70 1.75
CA ASP A 101 -26.54 26.50 1.52
C ASP A 101 -25.72 25.27 1.10
N ASP A 102 -24.40 25.42 1.05
CA ASP A 102 -23.48 24.36 0.69
C ASP A 102 -22.56 23.97 1.86
N TYR A 103 -21.94 22.80 1.76
CA TYR A 103 -20.98 22.30 2.75
C TYR A 103 -19.83 21.51 2.13
N ASN A 104 -18.70 21.55 2.83
CA ASN A 104 -17.53 20.73 2.60
C ASN A 104 -17.37 19.74 3.75
N LEU A 105 -16.98 18.52 3.41
CA LEU A 105 -16.63 17.47 4.35
C LEU A 105 -15.32 16.81 3.92
N VAL A 106 -14.31 16.91 4.78
CA VAL A 106 -12.93 16.52 4.46
C VAL A 106 -12.29 15.72 5.60
N SER A 107 -11.52 14.69 5.27
CA SER A 107 -10.51 14.06 6.15
C SER A 107 -9.13 14.44 5.62
N TYR A 108 -8.21 14.79 6.52
CA TYR A 108 -6.83 15.17 6.19
C TYR A 108 -5.87 13.97 6.13
N GLY A 109 -6.39 12.78 5.79
CA GLY A 109 -5.57 11.59 5.65
C GLY A 109 -4.93 11.12 6.96
N GLN A 110 -3.89 10.30 6.82
CA GLN A 110 -3.21 9.63 7.93
C GLN A 110 -2.43 10.59 8.85
N ASP A 111 -1.81 11.64 8.30
CA ASP A 111 -1.04 12.61 9.07
C ASP A 111 -1.91 13.68 9.77
N GLY A 112 -3.18 13.78 9.39
CA GLY A 112 -4.16 14.69 9.95
C GLY A 112 -3.93 16.15 9.58
N LYS A 113 -3.15 16.44 8.52
CA LYS A 113 -2.81 17.80 8.07
C LYS A 113 -3.30 18.05 6.65
N PRO A 114 -3.70 19.29 6.31
CA PRO A 114 -4.14 19.60 4.96
C PRO A 114 -3.02 19.37 3.94
N GLY A 115 -3.37 18.77 2.81
CA GLY A 115 -2.47 18.46 1.70
C GLY A 115 -2.04 16.99 1.68
N GLY A 116 -0.73 16.76 1.55
CA GLY A 116 -0.16 15.41 1.58
C GLY A 116 -0.30 14.60 0.28
N VAL A 117 0.24 13.38 0.31
CA VAL A 117 0.19 12.40 -0.79
C VAL A 117 0.04 10.99 -0.24
N GLY A 118 -0.49 10.09 -1.06
CA GLY A 118 -0.82 8.73 -0.68
C GLY A 118 -1.78 8.69 0.48
N LEU A 119 -1.42 8.00 1.58
CA LEU A 119 -2.30 7.89 2.74
C LEU A 119 -2.51 9.22 3.48
N ASP A 120 -1.60 10.18 3.31
CA ASP A 120 -1.67 11.52 3.88
C ASP A 120 -2.50 12.48 3.00
N PHE A 121 -3.02 12.02 1.86
CA PHE A 121 -3.79 12.85 0.95
C PHE A 121 -5.18 13.18 1.51
N ASP A 122 -5.59 14.44 1.38
CA ASP A 122 -6.92 14.93 1.75
C ASP A 122 -8.05 14.20 0.99
N LEU A 123 -8.98 13.61 1.74
CA LEU A 123 -10.17 12.95 1.20
C LEU A 123 -11.39 13.84 1.40
N ALA A 124 -11.98 14.33 0.31
CA ALA A 124 -13.19 15.14 0.34
C ALA A 124 -14.39 14.40 -0.25
N LEU A 125 -15.58 14.59 0.33
CA LEU A 125 -16.83 13.92 -0.09
C LEU A 125 -17.12 14.05 -1.60
N ARG A 126 -16.79 15.20 -2.19
CA ARG A 126 -17.11 15.54 -3.58
C ARG A 126 -15.93 15.39 -4.54
N GLN A 127 -14.78 14.90 -4.06
CA GLN A 127 -13.57 14.77 -4.86
C GLN A 127 -13.33 13.30 -5.24
N PRO A 128 -13.12 12.98 -6.54
CA PRO A 128 -12.72 11.65 -6.93
C PRO A 128 -11.29 11.35 -6.47
N ARG A 129 -10.97 10.08 -6.23
CA ARG A 129 -9.57 9.67 -6.01
C ARG A 129 -8.72 10.06 -7.20
N THR A 130 -7.64 10.78 -6.91
CA THR A 130 -6.59 11.09 -7.87
C THR A 130 -5.41 10.13 -7.68
N PRO A 131 -4.50 9.99 -8.65
CA PRO A 131 -3.26 9.23 -8.47
C PRO A 131 -2.42 9.71 -7.27
N GLU A 132 -2.56 10.97 -6.87
CA GLU A 132 -1.89 11.55 -5.69
C GLU A 132 -2.41 10.94 -4.38
N SER A 133 -3.61 10.37 -4.36
CA SER A 133 -4.14 9.68 -3.19
C SER A 133 -3.62 8.24 -3.07
N TRP A 134 -2.85 7.73 -4.03
CA TRP A 134 -2.39 6.33 -3.99
C TRP A 134 -1.19 6.19 -3.05
N PRO A 135 -1.16 5.13 -2.20
CA PRO A 135 -0.07 4.95 -1.25
C PRO A 135 1.29 5.02 -1.93
N THR A 136 2.17 5.86 -1.39
CA THR A 136 3.51 6.04 -1.93
C THR A 136 4.39 4.82 -1.65
N PHE A 137 5.46 4.67 -2.43
CA PHE A 137 6.41 3.58 -2.23
C PHE A 137 6.97 3.54 -0.80
N SER A 138 7.36 4.69 -0.25
CA SER A 138 7.87 4.78 1.11
C SER A 138 6.81 4.39 2.15
N GLN A 139 5.57 4.88 2.02
CA GLN A 139 4.47 4.51 2.92
C GLN A 139 4.23 2.99 2.89
N VAL A 140 4.30 2.34 1.71
CA VAL A 140 4.10 0.90 1.59
C VAL A 140 5.28 0.11 2.19
N ILE A 141 6.52 0.43 1.85
CA ILE A 141 7.69 -0.34 2.28
C ILE A 141 7.99 -0.13 3.77
N LEU A 142 7.73 1.06 4.30
CA LEU A 142 7.99 1.36 5.71
C LEU A 142 6.82 0.99 6.63
N ALA A 143 5.62 0.71 6.09
CA ALA A 143 4.48 0.32 6.90
C ALA A 143 4.78 -0.92 7.77
N PRO A 144 4.53 -0.89 9.09
CA PRO A 144 4.79 -2.00 10.00
C PRO A 144 4.18 -3.34 9.54
N VAL A 145 2.98 -3.29 8.97
CA VAL A 145 2.28 -4.47 8.44
C VAL A 145 3.00 -5.14 7.27
N ASN A 146 3.79 -4.37 6.50
CA ASN A 146 4.50 -4.86 5.33
C ASN A 146 5.96 -5.26 5.64
N GLN A 147 6.47 -4.98 6.85
CA GLN A 147 7.86 -5.25 7.22
C GLN A 147 8.27 -6.71 7.04
N ARG A 148 7.35 -7.66 7.33
CA ARG A 148 7.59 -9.09 7.10
C ARG A 148 7.75 -9.41 5.60
N MET A 149 6.94 -8.80 4.74
CA MET A 149 7.05 -9.00 3.28
C MET A 149 8.34 -8.40 2.72
N VAL A 150 8.73 -7.22 3.21
CA VAL A 150 10.01 -6.57 2.84
C VAL A 150 11.20 -7.42 3.28
N LEU A 151 11.18 -7.96 4.50
CA LEU A 151 12.22 -8.85 4.99
C LEU A 151 12.36 -10.10 4.10
N MET A 152 11.24 -10.73 3.74
CA MET A 152 11.26 -11.90 2.85
C MET A 152 11.76 -11.57 1.45
N THR A 153 11.50 -10.36 0.95
CA THR A 153 12.08 -9.86 -0.30
C THR A 153 13.61 -9.76 -0.23
N ILE A 154 14.15 -9.19 0.85
CA ILE A 154 15.60 -9.08 1.06
C ILE A 154 16.25 -10.47 1.19
N LEU A 155 15.64 -11.35 2.01
CA LEU A 155 16.13 -12.71 2.19
C LEU A 155 16.13 -13.51 0.87
N SER A 156 15.10 -13.33 0.05
CA SER A 156 15.04 -13.95 -1.28
C SER A 156 16.19 -13.48 -2.17
N GLY A 157 16.47 -12.17 -2.18
CA GLY A 157 17.60 -11.60 -2.92
C GLY A 157 18.96 -12.17 -2.48
N LEU A 158 19.20 -12.24 -1.17
CA LEU A 158 20.43 -12.81 -0.60
C LEU A 158 20.56 -14.31 -0.93
N MET A 159 19.46 -15.05 -0.86
CA MET A 159 19.44 -16.46 -1.22
C MET A 159 19.72 -16.67 -2.72
N THR A 160 19.09 -15.88 -3.59
CA THR A 160 19.36 -15.86 -5.04
C THR A 160 20.82 -15.53 -5.34
N PHE A 161 21.40 -14.57 -4.62
CA PHE A 161 22.82 -14.24 -4.76
C PHE A 161 23.70 -15.46 -4.47
N GLY A 162 23.51 -16.10 -3.31
CA GLY A 162 24.28 -17.27 -2.91
C GLY A 162 24.13 -18.44 -3.88
N LEU A 163 22.89 -18.75 -4.27
CA LEU A 163 22.59 -19.83 -5.22
C LEU A 163 23.16 -19.55 -6.60
N THR A 164 23.03 -18.32 -7.13
CA THR A 164 23.59 -17.96 -8.43
C THR A 164 25.10 -18.04 -8.41
N PHE A 165 25.75 -17.50 -7.36
CA PHE A 165 27.19 -17.54 -7.25
C PHE A 165 27.71 -18.99 -7.21
N TRP A 166 27.01 -19.88 -6.50
CA TRP A 166 27.34 -21.30 -6.43
C TRP A 166 27.06 -22.05 -7.75
N LEU A 167 25.94 -21.75 -8.41
CA LEU A 167 25.49 -22.43 -9.63
C LEU A 167 26.32 -22.06 -10.87
N VAL A 168 26.68 -20.78 -11.02
CA VAL A 168 27.51 -20.32 -12.14
C VAL A 168 28.93 -20.81 -11.93
N ARG A 169 29.34 -21.82 -12.70
CA ARG A 169 30.72 -22.34 -12.64
C ARG A 169 31.63 -21.57 -13.60
N PRO A 170 32.95 -21.47 -13.34
CA PRO A 170 33.87 -20.81 -14.26
C PRO A 170 33.83 -21.36 -15.69
N GLY A 171 33.56 -22.67 -15.84
CA GLY A 171 33.42 -23.31 -17.16
C GLY A 171 32.10 -23.00 -17.88
N ASP A 172 31.10 -22.43 -17.21
CA ASP A 172 29.83 -22.01 -17.84
C ASP A 172 29.97 -20.65 -18.57
N LEU A 173 31.08 -19.92 -18.34
CA LEU A 173 31.35 -18.61 -18.91
C LEU A 173 32.02 -18.68 -20.30
N SER A 174 32.04 -19.87 -20.93
CA SER A 174 32.49 -20.04 -22.31
C SER A 174 31.36 -19.76 -23.30
N THR A 175 31.71 -19.30 -24.52
CA THR A 175 30.75 -18.98 -25.58
C THR A 175 29.85 -20.15 -25.95
N GLU A 176 30.37 -21.38 -25.88
CA GLU A 176 29.63 -22.61 -26.18
C GLU A 176 28.56 -22.95 -25.12
N ARG A 177 28.73 -22.48 -23.88
CA ARG A 177 27.87 -22.82 -22.74
C ARG A 177 27.00 -21.67 -22.25
N ILE A 178 27.09 -20.50 -22.89
CA ILE A 178 26.31 -19.32 -22.52
C ILE A 178 24.80 -19.56 -22.61
N ILE A 179 24.35 -20.37 -23.58
CA ILE A 179 22.92 -20.73 -23.72
C ILE A 179 22.47 -21.54 -22.49
N SER A 180 23.28 -22.52 -22.05
CA SER A 180 22.98 -23.30 -20.84
C SER A 180 22.93 -22.40 -19.59
N LEU A 181 23.84 -21.43 -19.49
CA LEU A 181 23.85 -20.44 -18.42
C LEU A 181 22.56 -19.61 -18.42
N VAL A 182 22.16 -19.04 -19.57
CA VAL A 182 20.93 -18.24 -19.70
C VAL A 182 19.70 -19.05 -19.31
N VAL A 183 19.60 -20.32 -19.75
CA VAL A 183 18.48 -21.20 -19.38
C VAL A 183 18.44 -21.44 -17.86
N LYS A 184 19.58 -21.74 -17.21
CA LYS A 184 19.65 -21.89 -15.75
C LYS A 184 19.16 -20.63 -15.02
N MET A 185 19.57 -19.45 -15.51
CA MET A 185 19.16 -18.17 -14.92
C MET A 185 17.67 -17.92 -15.07
N LEU A 186 17.11 -18.20 -16.25
CA LEU A 186 15.69 -18.00 -16.52
C LEU A 186 14.82 -18.94 -15.68
N VAL A 187 15.20 -20.21 -15.55
CA VAL A 187 14.52 -21.17 -14.67
C VAL A 187 14.54 -20.70 -13.21
N MET A 188 15.67 -20.20 -12.72
CA MET A 188 15.78 -19.66 -11.36
C MET A 188 14.85 -18.45 -11.17
N LEU A 189 14.85 -17.51 -12.10
CA LEU A 189 13.99 -16.32 -12.04
C LEU A 189 12.50 -16.71 -11.98
N VAL A 190 12.06 -17.61 -12.86
CA VAL A 190 10.67 -18.08 -12.87
C VAL A 190 10.32 -18.80 -11.57
N ALA A 191 11.19 -19.69 -11.08
CA ALA A 191 10.98 -20.41 -9.82
C ALA A 191 10.85 -19.45 -8.62
N THR A 192 11.69 -18.40 -8.56
CA THR A 192 11.62 -17.41 -7.49
C THR A 192 10.36 -16.55 -7.56
N VAL A 193 9.94 -16.13 -8.76
CA VAL A 193 8.68 -15.37 -8.93
C VAL A 193 7.48 -16.21 -8.49
N ILE A 194 7.43 -17.48 -8.88
CA ILE A 194 6.36 -18.40 -8.45
C ILE A 194 6.36 -18.54 -6.93
N ALA A 195 7.52 -18.81 -6.32
CA ALA A 195 7.64 -18.94 -4.87
C ALA A 195 7.20 -17.66 -4.14
N ALA A 196 7.59 -16.48 -4.64
CA ALA A 196 7.17 -15.19 -4.10
C ALA A 196 5.64 -15.03 -4.16
N ILE A 197 5.01 -15.29 -5.32
CA ILE A 197 3.56 -15.23 -5.48
C ILE A 197 2.86 -16.21 -4.53
N THR A 198 3.35 -17.44 -4.42
CA THR A 198 2.77 -18.46 -3.53
C THR A 198 2.89 -18.05 -2.07
N ILE A 199 4.05 -17.55 -1.64
CA ILE A 199 4.25 -17.09 -0.26
C ILE A 199 3.32 -15.90 0.01
N THR A 200 3.28 -14.89 -0.86
CA THR A 200 2.40 -13.72 -0.71
C THR A 200 0.93 -14.10 -0.70
N GLY A 201 0.51 -15.01 -1.59
CA GLY A 201 -0.87 -15.50 -1.66
C GLY A 201 -1.28 -16.33 -0.45
N LEU A 202 -0.34 -17.08 0.16
CA LEU A 202 -0.58 -17.83 1.39
C LEU A 202 -0.47 -16.95 2.64
N HIS A 203 0.20 -15.80 2.56
CA HIS A 203 0.35 -14.84 3.66
C HIS A 203 -0.78 -13.80 3.73
N VAL A 204 -2.00 -14.14 3.29
CA VAL A 204 -3.18 -13.34 3.65
C VAL A 204 -3.14 -13.21 5.18
N PRO A 205 -2.92 -12.02 5.74
CA PRO A 205 -2.83 -11.86 7.17
C PRO A 205 -4.19 -12.27 7.72
N SER A 206 -4.28 -13.43 8.37
CA SER A 206 -5.42 -13.72 9.24
C SER A 206 -5.31 -12.68 10.34
N GLY A 207 -6.10 -11.61 10.24
CA GLY A 207 -6.14 -10.51 11.19
C GLY A 207 -6.68 -10.96 12.54
N HIS A 208 -5.93 -11.83 13.22
CA HIS A 208 -6.06 -12.21 14.61
C HIS A 208 -5.01 -11.47 15.42
#